data_AF-A0A177I0T5-F1
#
_entry.id   AF-A0A177I0T5-F1
#
_cell.length_a   1.000
_cell.length_b   1.000
_cell.length_c   1.000
_cell.angle_alpha   90.00
_cell.angle_beta   90.00
_cell.angle_gamma   90.00
#
_symmetry.space_group_name_H-M   'P 1'
#
loop_
_entity.id
_entity.type
_entity.pdbx_description
1 polymer ?
#
loop_
_entity_poly.entity_id
_entity_poly.type
_entity_poly.pdbx_seq_one_letter_code
_entity_poly.pdbx_strand_id
1 'polypeptide(L)' 'MLRELLGDGDRAAVLERLETSAEAKVERYRELTAIVNGRAYRPGHVEEFAWVIAALRAELGR' A
#
# COMPACT_ATOMS: atom_id res chain seq x y z
N MET A 1 13.05 13.28 -3.17
CA MET A 1 12.70 11.95 -2.62
C MET A 1 11.26 11.51 -2.95
N LEU A 2 10.19 12.00 -2.30
CA LEU A 2 8.81 11.54 -2.60
C LEU A 2 8.31 11.96 -3.99
N ARG A 3 8.64 13.17 -4.45
CA ARG A 3 8.30 13.65 -5.80
C ARG A 3 9.03 12.89 -6.91
N GLU A 4 10.24 12.40 -6.65
CA GLU A 4 10.98 11.56 -7.61
C GLU A 4 10.42 10.13 -7.64
N LEU A 5 9.90 9.65 -6.50
CA LEU A 5 9.31 8.32 -6.37
C LEU A 5 7.88 8.23 -6.95
N LEU A 6 7.05 9.25 -6.69
CA LEU A 6 5.61 9.24 -7.03
C LEU A 6 5.26 10.17 -8.20
N GLY A 7 6.19 11.01 -8.65
CA GLY A 7 5.94 12.03 -9.66
C GLY A 7 4.95 13.10 -9.18
N ASP A 8 4.12 13.57 -10.10
CA ASP A 8 3.05 14.55 -9.85
C ASP A 8 1.69 13.88 -9.55
N GLY A 9 1.70 12.61 -9.13
CA GLY A 9 0.48 11.92 -8.70
C GLY A 9 -0.16 12.54 -7.46
N ASP A 10 -1.47 12.31 -7.31
CA ASP A 10 -2.22 12.71 -6.11
C ASP A 10 -1.73 11.92 -4.89
N ARG A 11 -0.99 12.61 -4.02
CA ARG A 11 -0.38 12.05 -2.81
C ARG A 11 -1.42 11.57 -1.80
N ALA A 12 -2.57 12.22 -1.73
CA ALA A 12 -3.63 11.81 -0.82
C ALA A 12 -4.26 10.49 -1.27
N ALA A 13 -4.53 10.35 -2.58
CA ALA A 13 -5.01 9.10 -3.16
C ALA A 13 -3.98 7.97 -3.06
N VAL A 14 -2.69 8.28 -3.18
CA VAL A 14 -1.62 7.28 -2.97
C VAL A 14 -1.57 6.83 -1.51
N LEU A 15 -1.63 7.76 -0.55
CA LEU A 15 -1.65 7.43 0.87
C LEU A 15 -2.85 6.53 1.21
N GLU A 16 -4.05 6.91 0.78
CA GLU A 16 -5.27 6.14 1.01
C GLU A 16 -5.12 4.71 0.48
N ARG A 17 -4.63 4.56 -0.76
CA ARG A 17 -4.46 3.23 -1.36
C ARG A 17 -3.40 2.38 -0.66
N LEU A 18 -2.33 3.00 -0.15
CA LEU A 18 -1.29 2.30 0.62
C LEU A 18 -1.83 1.86 1.98
N GLU A 19 -2.59 2.72 2.68
CA GLU A 19 -3.22 2.39 3.96
C GLU A 19 -4.21 1.23 3.81
N THR A 20 -5.12 1.29 2.83
CA THR A 20 -6.05 0.19 2.54
C THR A 20 -5.30 -1.10 2.18
N SER A 21 -4.18 -1.00 1.47
CA SER A 21 -3.39 -2.18 1.10
C SER A 21 -2.60 -2.77 2.27
N ALA A 22 -2.29 -1.97 3.30
CA ALA A 22 -1.64 -2.42 4.52
C ALA A 22 -2.62 -3.05 5.53
N GLU A 23 -3.94 -2.92 5.31
CA GLU A 23 -4.93 -3.55 6.18
C GLU A 23 -4.87 -5.07 6.10
N ALA A 24 -4.66 -5.73 7.26
CA ALA A 24 -4.57 -7.19 7.37
C ALA A 24 -5.77 -7.92 6.75
N LYS A 25 -6.97 -7.31 6.79
CA LYS A 25 -8.18 -7.87 6.19
C LYS A 25 -8.12 -7.87 4.66
N VAL A 26 -7.61 -6.80 4.06
CA VAL A 26 -7.42 -6.69 2.60
C VAL A 26 -6.36 -7.68 2.14
N GLU A 27 -5.29 -7.84 2.92
CA GLU A 27 -4.23 -8.80 2.62
C GLU A 27 -4.74 -10.25 2.65
N ARG A 28 -5.49 -10.61 3.70
CA ARG A 28 -6.14 -11.92 3.79
C ARG A 28 -7.14 -12.16 2.66
N TYR A 29 -7.88 -11.14 2.24
CA TYR A 29 -8.79 -11.23 1.11
C TYR A 29 -8.04 -11.52 -0.20
N ARG A 30 -6.92 -10.84 -0.45
CA ARG A 30 -6.07 -11.08 -1.64
C ARG A 30 -5.46 -12.48 -1.63
N GLU A 31 -5.00 -12.95 -0.48
CA GLU A 31 -4.52 -14.33 -0.30
C GLU A 31 -5.60 -15.34 -0.70
N LEU A 32 -6.79 -15.24 -0.10
CA LEU A 32 -7.89 -16.16 -0.39
C LEU A 32 -8.31 -16.08 -1.86
N THR A 33 -8.36 -14.88 -2.43
CA THR A 33 -8.71 -14.67 -3.83
C THR A 33 -7.69 -15.31 -4.76
N ALA A 34 -6.38 -15.22 -4.45
CA ALA A 34 -5.34 -15.88 -5.23
C ALA A 34 -5.48 -17.41 -5.17
N ILE A 35 -5.67 -17.96 -3.97
CA ILE A 35 -5.85 -19.41 -3.75
C ILE A 35 -7.08 -19.93 -4.52
N VAL A 36 -8.23 -19.28 -4.40
CA VAL A 36 -9.48 -19.68 -5.09
C VAL A 36 -9.30 -19.67 -6.61
N ASN A 37 -8.52 -18.72 -7.14
CA ASN A 37 -8.25 -18.62 -8.57
C ASN A 37 -7.07 -19.48 -9.04
N GLY A 38 -6.52 -20.35 -8.19
CA GLY A 38 -5.37 -21.21 -8.53
C GLY A 38 -4.08 -20.44 -8.83
N ARG A 39 -3.96 -19.20 -8.33
CA ARG A 39 -2.77 -18.36 -8.51
C ARG A 39 -1.90 -18.43 -7.26
N ALA A 40 -0.59 -18.37 -7.45
CA ALA A 40 0.33 -18.19 -6.34
C ALA A 40 0.09 -16.83 -5.69
N TYR A 41 -0.20 -16.84 -4.39
CA TYR A 41 -0.22 -15.63 -3.59
C TYR A 41 1.20 -15.18 -3.27
N ARG A 42 1.48 -13.89 -3.48
CA ARG A 42 2.71 -13.24 -3.03
C ARG A 42 2.33 -12.28 -1.91
N PRO A 43 2.86 -12.45 -0.70
CA PRO A 43 2.61 -11.53 0.41
C PRO A 43 2.96 -10.10 0.00
N GLY A 44 2.11 -9.15 0.38
CA GLY A 44 2.41 -7.73 0.24
C GLY A 44 3.62 -7.35 1.10
N HIS A 45 4.47 -6.46 0.57
CA HIS A 45 5.66 -5.94 1.24
C HIS A 45 5.32 -4.80 2.22
N VAL A 46 4.30 -4.98 3.06
CA VAL A 46 3.71 -3.90 3.88
C VAL A 46 4.75 -3.23 4.78
N GLU A 47 5.63 -4.01 5.41
CA GLU A 47 6.71 -3.48 6.25
C GLU A 47 7.71 -2.63 5.46
N GLU A 48 8.04 -3.04 4.23
CA GLU A 48 8.95 -2.30 3.35
C GLU A 48 8.35 -0.96 2.87
N PHE A 49 7.03 -0.84 2.87
CA PHE A 49 6.31 0.40 2.50
C PHE A 49 5.93 1.28 3.69
N ALA A 50 6.17 0.85 4.94
CA ALA A 50 5.79 1.59 6.13
C ALA A 50 6.40 3.01 6.20
N TRP A 51 7.64 3.17 5.72
CA TRP A 51 8.30 4.47 5.66
C TRP A 51 7.64 5.44 4.66
N VAL A 52 7.09 4.92 3.56
CA VAL A 52 6.38 5.73 2.54
C VAL A 52 5.08 6.27 3.12
N ILE A 53 4.33 5.41 3.83
CA ILE A 53 3.10 5.81 4.52
C ILE A 53 3.40 6.88 5.57
N ALA A 54 4.44 6.69 6.38
CA ALA A 54 4.86 7.67 7.38
C ALA A 54 5.25 9.02 6.75
N ALA A 55 6.01 8.99 5.65
CA ALA A 55 6.42 10.20 4.94
C ALA A 55 5.24 10.96 4.32
N LEU A 56 4.28 10.23 3.72
CA LEU A 56 3.07 10.82 3.15
C LEU A 56 2.14 11.43 4.20
N ARG A 57 2.01 10.79 5.37
CA ARG A 57 1.27 11.35 6.53
C ARG A 57 1.87 12.67 6.99
N ALA A 58 3.21 12.70 7.16
CA ALA A 58 3.92 13.92 7.54
C ALA A 58 3.76 15.04 6.51
N GLU A 59 3.79 14.73 5.20
CA GLU A 59 3.60 15.72 4.12
C GLU A 59 2.17 16.27 4.08
N LEU A 60 1.16 15.43 4.35
CA LEU A 60 -0.25 15.80 4.32
C LEU A 60 -0.79 16.33 5.66
N GLY A 61 0.03 16.37 6.71
CA GLY A 61 -0.36 16.80 8.05
C GLY A 61 -1.37 15.86 8.73
N ARG A 62 -1.29 14.56 8.44
CA ARG A 62 -2.13 13.50 9.03
C ARG A 62 -1.37 12.64 10.04
#